data_AF-A0A6A0IE16-F1
#
_entry.id   AF-A0A6A0IE16-F1
#
_cell.length_a   1.000
_cell.length_b   1.000
_cell.length_c   1.000
_cell.angle_alpha   90.00
_cell.angle_beta   90.00
_cell.angle_gamma   90.00
#
_symmetry.space_group_name_H-M   'P 1'
#
loop_
_entity.id
_entity.type
_entity.pdbx_description
1 polymer ?
#
loop_
_entity_poly.entity_id
_entity_poly.type
_entity_poly.pdbx_seq_one_letter_code
_entity_poly.pdbx_strand_id
1 'polypeptide(L)'
;MPQHGEWHLSNNVLSADPPFAVLTVDFRGWTGTARYLRNTVTLGKVERIAKDQFRAHYSVNGNVGIFEAVYRDDQTLRMTFYGSVETTCVARPISLVGGERPVAAWSTGEKVQASIERALPLLPADVAHEIKMMLTPSAVAIMAGVLAVWGASHLFGVGEVVDLLLLVTGGVLLGAAALEVAENLVEFARKSTGARSEADLDAAARHFAVAVAKGGVQAVLAILMWRGLRGARPRVGRPAAPGEPPTNLNAVAPSRIPAASRASAALTEMGEQPRLGGLAREVAEAARAAINRLRRADVENGVDCWGASMEVREVAGGAGQAMESNAASPIAGWDHTMWVVGEEVVDLRPGGWRSHFERFPERLAAIERAVPGLAKRLKEGAVMTMDEFRRYMGVRTAPRSPMFSTEPVPAPRRGG
;
A
#
# COMPACT_ATOMS: atom_id res chain seq x y z
N MET A 1 20.21 13.37 6.78
CA MET A 1 19.87 14.06 5.51
C MET A 1 19.82 13.05 4.39
N PRO A 2 18.91 13.21 3.41
CA PRO A 2 18.86 12.36 2.24
C PRO A 2 20.09 12.55 1.36
N GLN A 3 20.26 11.71 0.33
CA GLN A 3 21.30 11.96 -0.69
C GLN A 3 20.85 13.05 -1.66
N HIS A 4 19.56 13.08 -1.97
CA HIS A 4 18.91 14.09 -2.78
C HIS A 4 17.51 14.35 -2.25
N GLY A 5 17.01 15.58 -2.38
CA GLY A 5 15.62 15.86 -2.09
C GLY A 5 15.09 17.11 -2.76
N GLU A 6 13.76 17.17 -2.82
CA GLU A 6 12.97 18.28 -3.32
C GLU A 6 11.94 18.67 -2.26
N TRP A 7 11.80 19.97 -1.98
CA TRP A 7 10.86 20.51 -0.99
C TRP A 7 10.03 21.64 -1.56
N HIS A 8 8.75 21.66 -1.23
CA HIS A 8 7.83 22.77 -1.47
C HIS A 8 7.85 23.73 -0.29
N LEU A 9 8.16 24.99 -0.55
CA LEU A 9 8.17 26.05 0.44
C LEU A 9 6.76 26.65 0.50
N SER A 10 6.07 26.43 1.62
CA SER A 10 4.80 27.08 1.89
C SER A 10 4.98 28.09 3.00
N ASN A 11 4.36 29.25 2.81
CA ASN A 11 4.34 30.27 3.83
C ASN A 11 3.43 29.83 4.99
N ASN A 12 3.86 30.08 6.22
CA ASN A 12 2.92 30.10 7.34
C ASN A 12 2.25 31.48 7.32
N VAL A 13 0.97 31.56 7.68
CA VAL A 13 0.03 32.70 7.50
C VAL A 13 0.53 34.08 7.98
N LEU A 14 1.70 34.17 8.63
CA LEU A 14 2.22 35.35 9.33
C LEU A 14 3.57 35.89 8.80
N SER A 15 4.16 35.35 7.73
CA SER A 15 5.48 35.77 7.21
C SER A 15 5.45 36.22 5.74
N ALA A 16 6.44 37.01 5.31
CA ALA A 16 6.63 37.36 3.90
C ALA A 16 6.89 36.10 3.05
N ASP A 17 6.42 36.09 1.80
CA ASP A 17 6.58 34.93 0.90
C ASP A 17 8.06 34.57 0.70
N PRO A 18 8.39 33.26 0.68
CA PRO A 18 9.74 32.83 0.37
C PRO A 18 10.11 33.28 -1.05
N PRO A 19 11.40 33.58 -1.32
CA PRO A 19 11.85 34.09 -2.61
C PRO A 19 11.69 33.08 -3.77
N PHE A 20 11.40 31.81 -3.46
CA PHE A 20 11.11 30.74 -4.41
C PHE A 20 10.15 29.70 -3.80
N ALA A 21 9.49 28.90 -4.65
CA ALA A 21 8.45 27.96 -4.24
C ALA A 21 8.97 26.52 -4.04
N VAL A 22 10.01 26.13 -4.77
CA VAL A 22 10.58 24.78 -4.69
C VAL A 22 12.08 24.84 -4.55
N LEU A 23 12.62 24.04 -3.64
CA LEU A 23 14.04 23.82 -3.42
C LEU A 23 14.40 22.38 -3.80
N THR A 24 15.43 22.21 -4.62
CA THR A 24 16.02 20.89 -4.90
C THR A 24 17.48 20.89 -4.46
N VAL A 25 17.90 19.89 -3.69
CA VAL A 25 19.28 19.76 -3.19
C VAL A 25 19.81 18.36 -3.44
N ASP A 26 20.99 18.29 -4.03
CA ASP A 26 21.85 17.10 -4.04
C ASP A 26 22.91 17.25 -2.95
N PHE A 27 22.78 16.46 -1.88
CA PHE A 27 23.69 16.46 -0.74
C PHE A 27 24.96 15.63 -0.96
N ARG A 28 25.03 14.81 -2.02
CA ARG A 28 26.30 14.17 -2.42
C ARG A 28 27.19 15.19 -3.11
N GLY A 29 26.61 15.95 -4.04
CA GLY A 29 27.31 16.99 -4.81
C GLY A 29 27.42 18.34 -4.10
N TRP A 30 26.64 18.57 -3.04
CA TRP A 30 26.46 19.90 -2.42
C TRP A 30 26.09 20.97 -3.45
N THR A 31 25.12 20.63 -4.29
CA THR A 31 24.54 21.49 -5.31
C THR A 31 23.04 21.58 -5.14
N GLY A 32 22.41 22.64 -5.65
CA GLY A 32 20.96 22.72 -5.63
C GLY A 32 20.41 23.73 -6.61
N THR A 33 19.09 23.68 -6.78
CA THR A 33 18.32 24.62 -7.59
C THR A 33 17.15 25.16 -6.80
N ALA A 34 16.71 26.36 -7.17
CA ALA A 34 15.51 26.99 -6.67
C ALA A 34 14.58 27.28 -7.85
N ARG A 35 13.29 26.99 -7.67
CA ARG A 35 12.27 27.23 -8.70
C ARG A 35 11.21 28.20 -8.20
N TYR A 36 10.96 29.24 -9.00
CA TYR A 36 9.86 30.19 -8.80
C TYR A 36 9.02 30.23 -10.08
N LEU A 37 7.74 29.86 -9.97
CA LEU A 37 6.85 29.64 -11.11
C LEU A 37 7.50 28.64 -12.11
N ARG A 38 7.75 29.08 -13.35
CA ARG A 38 8.36 28.27 -14.42
C ARG A 38 9.87 28.39 -14.50
N ASN A 39 10.48 29.26 -13.71
CA ASN A 39 11.90 29.56 -13.79
C ASN A 39 12.67 28.78 -12.73
N THR A 40 13.63 27.97 -13.17
CA THR A 40 14.58 27.25 -12.31
C THR A 40 15.94 27.94 -12.38
N VAL A 41 16.52 28.26 -11.23
CA VAL A 41 17.85 28.84 -11.12
C VAL A 41 18.75 27.92 -10.31
N THR A 42 20.05 27.93 -10.62
CA THR A 42 21.05 27.21 -9.81
C THR A 42 21.35 28.03 -8.57
N LEU A 43 21.41 27.38 -7.42
CA LEU A 43 21.88 28.02 -6.20
C LEU A 43 23.37 28.32 -6.30
N GLY A 44 23.84 29.28 -5.51
CA GLY A 44 25.27 29.37 -5.24
C GLY A 44 25.76 28.16 -4.44
N LYS A 45 26.98 28.27 -3.92
CA LYS A 45 27.60 27.20 -3.13
C LYS A 45 26.67 26.74 -2.00
N VAL A 46 26.29 25.45 -2.00
CA VAL A 46 25.57 24.82 -0.90
C VAL A 46 26.62 24.29 0.07
N GLU A 47 26.52 24.66 1.34
CA GLU A 47 27.51 24.32 2.35
C GLU A 47 26.86 23.66 3.56
N ARG A 48 27.46 22.57 4.04
CA ARG A 48 27.09 21.98 5.32
C ARG A 48 27.56 22.86 6.46
N ILE A 49 26.68 23.14 7.41
CA ILE A 49 27.02 23.87 8.64
C ILE A 49 27.06 22.91 9.84
N ALA A 50 26.12 21.96 9.91
CA ALA A 50 26.07 20.92 10.95
C ALA A 50 25.54 19.58 10.41
N LYS A 51 25.31 18.59 11.29
CA LYS A 51 24.89 17.24 10.88
C LYS A 51 23.61 17.27 10.04
N ASP A 52 22.70 18.16 10.38
CA ASP A 52 21.33 18.35 9.92
C ASP A 52 21.08 19.78 9.42
N GLN A 53 22.12 20.60 9.26
CA GLN A 53 21.99 22.00 8.85
C GLN A 53 22.89 22.33 7.65
N PHE A 54 22.36 23.13 6.72
CA PHE A 54 23.09 23.63 5.56
C PHE A 54 22.67 25.07 5.21
N ARG A 55 23.49 25.75 4.40
CA ARG A 55 23.19 27.06 3.81
C ARG A 55 23.45 27.09 2.32
N ALA A 56 22.79 28.00 1.61
CA ALA A 56 23.16 28.34 0.23
C ALA A 56 22.86 29.80 -0.10
N HIS A 57 23.59 30.32 -1.08
CA HIS A 57 23.28 31.61 -1.71
C HIS A 57 22.18 31.44 -2.76
N TYR A 58 21.29 32.41 -2.89
CA TYR A 58 20.25 32.43 -3.91
C TYR A 58 20.22 33.77 -4.65
N SER A 59 19.80 33.72 -5.91
CA SER A 59 19.50 34.88 -6.76
C SER A 59 18.30 34.53 -7.64
N VAL A 60 17.09 34.88 -7.19
CA VAL A 60 15.82 34.50 -7.84
C VAL A 60 14.92 35.71 -8.01
N ASN A 61 14.55 36.01 -9.26
CA ASN A 61 13.59 37.09 -9.58
C ASN A 61 13.94 38.45 -8.93
N GLY A 62 15.23 38.83 -8.96
CA GLY A 62 15.74 40.06 -8.34
C GLY A 62 15.98 39.97 -6.83
N ASN A 63 15.49 38.91 -6.16
CA ASN A 63 15.82 38.66 -4.76
C ASN A 63 17.18 37.97 -4.66
N VAL A 64 18.06 38.53 -3.83
CA VAL A 64 19.40 38.02 -3.59
C VAL A 64 19.65 37.89 -2.10
N GLY A 65 20.33 36.82 -1.70
CA GLY A 65 20.58 36.57 -0.29
C GLY A 65 21.20 35.21 -0.01
N ILE A 66 21.13 34.83 1.25
CA ILE A 66 21.48 33.50 1.76
C ILE A 66 20.27 32.92 2.47
N PHE A 67 20.16 31.60 2.48
CA PHE A 67 19.26 30.92 3.39
C PHE A 67 20.02 29.89 4.22
N GLU A 68 19.54 29.66 5.44
CA GLU A 68 19.93 28.56 6.30
C GLU A 68 18.75 27.61 6.46
N ALA A 69 19.02 26.31 6.37
CA ALA A 69 18.01 25.26 6.44
C ALA A 69 18.39 24.19 7.45
N VAL A 70 17.47 23.86 8.36
CA VAL A 70 17.60 22.77 9.33
C VAL A 70 16.66 21.63 8.93
N TYR A 71 17.23 20.46 8.65
CA TYR A 71 16.53 19.22 8.36
C TYR A 71 16.02 18.57 9.63
N ARG A 72 14.71 18.29 9.68
CA ARG A 72 14.03 17.74 10.85
C ARG A 72 13.75 16.24 10.68
N ASP A 73 13.43 15.58 11.79
CA ASP A 73 13.13 14.14 11.81
C ASP A 73 11.86 13.78 11.00
N ASP A 74 10.93 14.72 10.87
CA ASP A 74 9.73 14.61 10.01
C ASP A 74 10.03 14.91 8.53
N GLN A 75 11.31 15.02 8.17
CA GLN A 75 11.81 15.28 6.81
C GLN A 75 11.51 16.67 6.25
N THR A 76 10.97 17.58 7.07
CA THR A 76 10.77 18.98 6.71
C THR A 76 12.08 19.78 6.83
N LEU A 77 12.13 20.92 6.15
CA LEU A 77 13.17 21.93 6.36
C LEU A 77 12.57 23.14 7.06
N ARG A 78 13.16 23.55 8.19
CA ARG A 78 12.95 24.90 8.70
C ARG A 78 13.98 25.81 8.05
N MET A 79 13.51 26.77 7.25
CA MET A 79 14.37 27.65 6.45
C MET A 79 14.25 29.09 6.92
N THR A 80 15.38 29.77 7.07
CA THR A 80 15.46 31.21 7.34
C THR A 80 16.25 31.90 6.24
N PHE A 81 15.67 32.91 5.62
CA PHE A 81 16.23 33.70 4.53
C PHE A 81 16.76 35.03 5.07
N TYR A 82 17.92 35.45 4.56
CA TYR A 82 18.57 36.71 4.87
C TYR A 82 18.97 37.40 3.56
N GLY A 83 18.75 38.71 3.43
CA GLY A 83 19.10 39.48 2.24
C GLY A 83 17.99 40.44 1.83
N SER A 84 17.58 40.40 0.56
CA SER A 84 16.50 41.24 0.05
C SER A 84 15.13 40.96 0.69
N VAL A 85 14.96 39.76 1.25
CA VAL A 85 13.79 39.36 2.03
C VAL A 85 14.30 38.63 3.27
N GLU A 86 13.85 39.06 4.44
CA GLU A 86 14.04 38.33 5.68
C GLU A 86 12.74 37.61 6.03
N THR A 87 12.75 36.28 5.94
CA THR A 87 11.57 35.45 6.20
C THR A 87 11.97 34.07 6.70
N THR A 88 11.05 33.42 7.43
CA THR A 88 11.22 32.03 7.88
C THR A 88 10.03 31.21 7.42
N CYS A 89 10.28 30.07 6.80
CA CYS A 89 9.24 29.16 6.34
C CYS A 89 9.56 27.70 6.67
N VAL A 90 8.55 26.83 6.48
CA VAL A 90 8.73 25.38 6.55
C VAL A 90 8.59 24.83 5.13
N ALA A 91 9.60 24.11 4.66
CA ALA A 91 9.58 23.41 3.39
C ALA A 91 9.19 21.94 3.61
N ARG A 92 8.15 21.50 2.92
CA ARG A 92 7.64 20.11 3.01
C ARG A 92 8.23 19.26 1.89
N PRO A 93 8.61 18.01 2.15
CA PRO A 93 9.22 17.16 1.13
C PRO A 93 8.22 16.87 0.00
N ILE A 94 8.69 16.99 -1.24
CA ILE A 94 8.02 16.51 -2.46
C ILE A 94 8.58 15.12 -2.80
N SER A 95 9.90 14.99 -2.86
CA SER A 95 10.60 13.75 -3.16
C SER A 95 11.92 13.67 -2.39
N LEU A 96 12.30 12.49 -1.91
CA LEU A 96 13.54 12.25 -1.18
C LEU A 96 14.17 10.96 -1.69
N VAL A 97 15.47 11.00 -1.99
CA VAL A 97 16.24 9.86 -2.48
C VAL A 97 17.46 9.67 -1.58
N GLY A 98 17.60 8.46 -1.02
CA GLY A 98 18.61 8.15 -0.01
C GLY A 98 18.35 8.86 1.32
N GLY A 99 18.98 8.38 2.40
CA GLY A 99 18.77 8.86 3.78
C GLY A 99 18.06 7.83 4.65
N GLU A 100 18.46 7.74 5.91
CA GLU A 100 17.75 6.97 6.93
C GLU A 100 16.38 7.61 7.14
N ARG A 101 15.33 6.98 6.60
CA ARG A 101 13.96 7.32 7.00
C ARG A 101 13.81 6.94 8.48
N PRO A 102 13.17 7.78 9.32
CA PRO A 102 12.91 7.38 10.70
C PRO A 102 12.08 6.08 10.70
N VAL A 103 12.36 5.18 11.64
CA VAL A 103 11.66 3.88 11.75
C VAL A 103 10.14 4.06 11.77
N ALA A 104 9.64 5.12 12.39
CA ALA A 104 8.21 5.45 12.40
C ALA A 104 7.58 5.56 10.99
N ALA A 105 8.35 6.02 9.99
CA ALA A 105 7.91 6.17 8.60
C ALA A 105 8.13 4.92 7.74
N TRP A 106 8.64 3.83 8.32
CA TRP A 106 8.79 2.56 7.61
C TRP A 106 7.43 1.87 7.47
N SER A 107 7.25 1.17 6.36
CA SER A 107 6.14 0.22 6.20
C SER A 107 6.26 -0.92 7.21
N THR A 108 5.15 -1.60 7.49
CA THR A 108 5.15 -2.80 8.34
C THR A 108 6.13 -3.86 7.84
N GLY A 109 6.23 -4.04 6.51
CA GLY A 109 7.18 -4.97 5.90
C GLY A 109 8.63 -4.65 6.22
N GLU A 110 9.01 -3.37 6.07
CA GLU A 110 10.35 -2.90 6.39
C GLU A 110 10.68 -3.10 7.88
N LYS A 111 9.74 -2.79 8.79
CA LYS A 111 9.96 -2.99 10.23
C LYS A 111 10.11 -4.47 10.60
N VAL A 112 9.27 -5.34 10.04
CA VAL A 112 9.32 -6.79 10.29
C VAL A 112 10.63 -7.36 9.77
N GLN A 113 10.99 -7.08 8.52
CA GLN A 113 12.25 -7.55 7.94
C GLN A 113 13.44 -7.08 8.78
N ALA A 114 13.49 -5.79 9.10
CA ALA A 114 14.62 -5.24 9.81
C ALA A 114 14.70 -5.73 11.26
N SER A 115 13.58 -6.08 11.88
CA SER A 115 13.55 -6.75 13.19
C SER A 115 14.10 -8.18 13.11
N ILE A 116 13.79 -8.92 12.05
CA ILE A 116 14.33 -10.29 11.84
C ILE A 116 15.83 -10.22 11.54
N GLU A 117 16.27 -9.28 10.69
CA GLU A 117 17.69 -9.08 10.39
C GLU A 117 18.52 -8.76 11.65
N ARG A 118 17.97 -7.95 12.56
CA ARG A 118 18.56 -7.67 13.88
C ARG A 118 18.57 -8.87 14.82
N ALA A 119 17.70 -9.86 14.59
CA ALA A 119 17.67 -11.09 15.38
C ALA A 119 18.73 -12.10 14.92
N LEU A 120 19.22 -12.04 13.67
CA LEU A 120 20.19 -13.00 13.14
C LEU A 120 21.47 -13.12 13.99
N PRO A 121 22.08 -12.03 14.51
CA PRO A 121 23.27 -12.13 15.37
C PRO A 121 22.99 -12.73 16.76
N LEU A 122 21.71 -12.84 17.16
CA LEU A 122 21.29 -13.43 18.43
C LEU A 122 21.07 -14.94 18.34
N LEU A 123 21.22 -15.52 17.15
CA LEU A 123 20.95 -16.92 16.85
C LEU A 123 22.24 -17.68 16.53
N PRO A 124 22.26 -19.02 16.72
CA PRO A 124 23.32 -19.87 16.19
C PRO A 124 23.53 -19.64 14.68
N ALA A 125 24.77 -19.74 14.22
CA ALA A 125 25.14 -19.34 12.85
C ALA A 125 24.41 -20.12 11.75
N ASP A 126 24.15 -21.41 11.98
CA ASP A 126 23.37 -22.30 11.12
C ASP A 126 21.89 -21.89 11.05
N VAL A 127 21.30 -21.59 12.21
CA VAL A 127 19.91 -21.09 12.33
C VAL A 127 19.75 -19.72 11.65
N ALA A 128 20.70 -18.80 11.88
CA ALA A 128 20.71 -17.49 11.24
C ALA A 128 20.84 -17.60 9.71
N HIS A 129 21.65 -18.54 9.22
CA HIS A 129 21.79 -18.82 7.80
C HIS A 129 20.49 -19.34 7.19
N GLU A 130 19.83 -20.31 7.85
CA GLU A 130 18.53 -20.85 7.40
C GLU A 130 17.48 -19.75 7.27
N ILE A 131 17.34 -18.88 8.29
CA ILE A 131 16.37 -17.77 8.27
C ILE A 131 16.70 -16.77 7.15
N LYS A 132 17.98 -16.43 6.98
CA LYS A 132 18.42 -15.49 5.93
C LYS A 132 18.07 -15.99 4.53
N MET A 133 18.16 -17.30 4.29
CA MET A 133 17.76 -17.91 3.02
C MET A 133 16.25 -17.87 2.78
N MET A 134 15.46 -17.74 3.84
CA MET A 134 13.99 -17.69 3.79
C MET A 134 13.43 -16.27 3.77
N LEU A 135 14.24 -15.25 4.05
CA LEU A 135 13.88 -13.83 3.95
C LEU A 135 13.80 -13.34 2.50
N THR A 136 12.91 -13.95 1.72
CA THR A 136 12.57 -13.46 0.39
C THR A 136 11.60 -12.27 0.50
N PRO A 137 11.57 -11.35 -0.48
CA PRO A 137 10.61 -10.25 -0.49
C PRO A 137 9.15 -10.72 -0.36
N SER A 138 8.81 -11.86 -0.97
CA SER A 138 7.48 -12.45 -0.86
C SER A 138 7.18 -13.00 0.54
N ALA A 139 8.13 -13.66 1.19
CA ALA A 139 7.97 -14.15 2.55
C ALA A 139 7.81 -12.99 3.55
N VAL A 140 8.60 -11.92 3.40
CA VAL A 140 8.48 -10.70 4.21
C VAL A 140 7.10 -10.06 4.02
N ALA A 141 6.61 -9.96 2.79
CA ALA A 141 5.28 -9.39 2.52
C ALA A 141 4.16 -10.23 3.16
N ILE A 142 4.24 -11.56 3.09
CA ILE A 142 3.28 -12.47 3.73
C ILE A 142 3.32 -12.31 5.25
N MET A 143 4.51 -12.35 5.86
CA MET A 143 4.67 -12.16 7.30
C MET A 143 4.12 -10.80 7.73
N ALA A 144 4.46 -9.72 7.02
CA ALA A 144 3.96 -8.40 7.33
C ALA A 144 2.43 -8.29 7.21
N GLY A 145 1.82 -8.96 6.22
CA GLY A 145 0.38 -9.03 6.07
C GLY A 145 -0.28 -9.77 7.24
N VAL A 146 0.23 -10.95 7.61
CA VAL A 146 -0.26 -11.73 8.75
C VAL A 146 -0.13 -10.93 10.05
N LEU A 147 1.03 -10.32 10.28
CA LEU A 147 1.32 -9.52 11.48
C LEU A 147 0.52 -8.22 11.53
N ALA A 148 0.23 -7.60 10.39
CA ALA A 148 -0.65 -6.42 10.33
C ALA A 148 -2.09 -6.78 10.69
N VAL A 149 -2.61 -7.90 10.18
CA VAL A 149 -3.94 -8.42 10.52
C VAL A 149 -4.01 -8.75 12.02
N TRP A 150 -3.00 -9.44 12.56
CA TRP A 150 -2.89 -9.73 13.99
C TRP A 150 -2.75 -8.48 14.86
N GLY A 151 -1.92 -7.52 14.46
CA GLY A 151 -1.74 -6.26 15.18
C GLY A 151 -3.03 -5.43 15.21
N ALA A 152 -3.76 -5.39 14.10
CA ALA A 152 -5.05 -4.70 14.02
C ALA A 152 -6.14 -5.37 14.87
N SER A 153 -6.18 -6.71 14.94
CA SER A 153 -7.16 -7.44 15.76
C SER A 153 -6.97 -7.26 17.27
N HIS A 154 -5.80 -6.82 17.73
CA HIS A 154 -5.55 -6.48 19.14
C HIS A 154 -5.88 -5.02 19.50
N LEU A 155 -6.03 -4.10 18.53
CA LEU A 155 -6.41 -2.70 18.80
C LEU A 155 -7.91 -2.55 19.10
N PHE A 156 -8.74 -3.46 18.61
CA PHE A 156 -10.16 -3.55 18.94
C PHE A 156 -10.32 -4.72 19.92
N GLY A 157 -10.70 -4.44 21.18
CA GLY A 157 -10.78 -5.41 22.30
C GLY A 157 -11.76 -6.60 22.15
N VAL A 158 -11.99 -7.08 20.93
CA VAL A 158 -12.69 -8.31 20.57
C VAL A 158 -11.70 -9.48 20.37
N GLY A 159 -10.40 -9.20 20.15
CA GLY A 159 -9.36 -10.20 19.92
C GLY A 159 -8.99 -11.07 21.14
N GLU A 160 -9.31 -10.63 22.36
CA GLU A 160 -8.90 -11.32 23.59
C GLU A 160 -9.56 -12.70 23.75
N VAL A 161 -10.76 -12.91 23.19
CA VAL A 161 -11.50 -14.17 23.37
C VAL A 161 -11.13 -15.23 22.34
N VAL A 162 -10.85 -14.83 21.09
CA VAL A 162 -10.58 -15.79 19.99
C VAL A 162 -9.15 -16.32 20.07
N ASP A 163 -8.17 -15.47 20.37
CA ASP A 163 -6.79 -15.92 20.55
C ASP A 163 -6.62 -16.67 21.87
N LEU A 164 -7.31 -16.30 22.95
CA LEU A 164 -7.34 -17.10 24.19
C LEU A 164 -7.95 -18.48 23.96
N LEU A 165 -9.01 -18.61 23.15
CA LEU A 165 -9.58 -19.93 22.80
C LEU A 165 -8.63 -20.78 21.95
N LEU A 166 -7.92 -20.18 20.99
CA LEU A 166 -6.92 -20.88 20.17
C LEU A 166 -5.65 -21.25 20.96
N LEU A 167 -5.20 -20.37 21.86
CA LEU A 167 -4.05 -20.56 22.74
C LEU A 167 -4.35 -21.55 23.86
N VAL A 168 -5.56 -21.56 24.43
CA VAL A 168 -6.02 -22.53 25.43
C VAL A 168 -6.24 -23.90 24.78
N THR A 169 -6.90 -23.97 23.62
CA THR A 169 -7.15 -25.26 22.96
C THR A 169 -5.86 -25.86 22.36
N GLY A 170 -4.93 -25.02 21.88
CA GLY A 170 -3.62 -25.45 21.37
C GLY A 170 -2.59 -25.71 22.47
N GLY A 171 -2.56 -24.90 23.54
CA GLY A 171 -1.64 -25.01 24.66
C GLY A 171 -1.90 -26.22 25.55
N VAL A 172 -3.17 -26.64 25.70
CA VAL A 172 -3.52 -27.89 26.39
C VAL A 172 -2.94 -29.13 25.70
N LEU A 173 -2.69 -29.06 24.38
CA LEU A 173 -2.12 -30.17 23.60
C LEU A 173 -0.59 -30.10 23.43
N LEU A 174 0.04 -28.93 23.54
CA LEU A 174 1.45 -28.71 23.19
C LEU A 174 2.39 -28.43 24.40
N GLY A 175 1.85 -28.13 25.59
CA GLY A 175 2.64 -27.93 26.82
C GLY A 175 3.22 -26.51 26.98
N ALA A 176 3.83 -26.25 28.14
CA ALA A 176 4.29 -24.91 28.57
C ALA A 176 5.30 -24.24 27.61
N ALA A 177 6.15 -25.04 26.94
CA ALA A 177 7.13 -24.52 25.99
C ALA A 177 6.49 -23.88 24.75
N ALA A 178 5.35 -24.41 24.29
CA ALA A 178 4.65 -23.86 23.14
C ALA A 178 3.97 -22.52 23.46
N LEU A 179 3.48 -22.36 24.70
CA LEU A 179 2.91 -21.11 25.18
C LEU A 179 3.95 -19.99 25.16
N GLU A 180 5.16 -20.28 25.64
CA GLU A 180 6.24 -19.29 25.68
C GLU A 180 6.72 -18.88 24.27
N VAL A 181 6.75 -19.81 23.31
CA VAL A 181 7.01 -19.48 21.90
C VAL A 181 5.93 -18.55 21.35
N ALA A 182 4.66 -18.86 21.62
CA ALA A 182 3.54 -18.04 21.15
C ALA A 182 3.58 -16.62 21.76
N GLU A 183 3.81 -16.49 23.06
CA GLU A 183 3.96 -15.19 23.74
C GLU A 183 5.08 -14.34 23.11
N ASN A 184 6.24 -14.95 22.83
CA ASN A 184 7.33 -14.25 22.18
C ASN A 184 7.01 -13.85 20.74
N LEU A 185 6.25 -14.67 19.99
CA LEU A 185 5.80 -14.29 18.64
C LEU A 185 4.78 -13.14 18.67
N VAL A 186 3.88 -13.10 19.66
CA VAL A 186 2.95 -11.98 19.87
C VAL A 186 3.70 -10.70 20.21
N GLU A 187 4.68 -10.77 21.11
CA GLU A 187 5.51 -9.60 21.46
C GLU A 187 6.35 -9.11 20.28
N PHE A 188 6.92 -10.03 19.50
CA PHE A 188 7.58 -9.69 18.24
C PHE A 188 6.63 -8.98 17.27
N ALA A 189 5.42 -9.52 17.06
CA ALA A 189 4.41 -8.93 16.19
C ALA A 189 4.06 -7.51 16.61
N ARG A 190 3.73 -7.31 17.89
CA ARG A 190 3.33 -6.02 18.44
C ARG A 190 4.45 -4.99 18.34
N LYS A 191 5.66 -5.36 18.76
CA LYS A 191 6.81 -4.44 18.78
C LYS A 191 7.31 -4.12 17.38
N SER A 192 7.36 -5.08 16.46
CA SER A 192 7.82 -4.83 15.08
C SER A 192 6.83 -3.95 14.30
N THR A 193 5.53 -4.28 14.32
CA THR A 193 4.52 -3.48 13.60
C THR A 193 4.35 -2.08 14.19
N GLY A 194 4.44 -1.96 15.52
CA GLY A 194 4.34 -0.71 16.26
C GLY A 194 5.64 0.10 16.36
N ALA A 195 6.77 -0.40 15.84
CA ALA A 195 8.08 0.23 16.03
C ALA A 195 8.10 1.67 15.52
N ARG A 196 8.63 2.58 16.33
CA ARG A 196 8.86 3.99 15.97
C ARG A 196 10.33 4.38 16.07
N SER A 197 11.15 3.55 16.72
CA SER A 197 12.56 3.76 16.96
C SER A 197 13.39 2.49 16.68
N GLU A 198 14.69 2.67 16.53
CA GLU A 198 15.67 1.57 16.46
C GLU A 198 15.58 0.63 17.66
N ALA A 199 15.42 1.18 18.86
CA ALA A 199 15.28 0.41 20.10
C ALA A 199 14.04 -0.50 20.11
N ASP A 200 12.95 -0.08 19.45
CA ASP A 200 11.75 -0.92 19.30
C ASP A 200 12.02 -2.12 18.40
N LEU A 201 12.78 -1.92 17.31
CA LEU A 201 13.19 -3.00 16.40
C LEU A 201 14.13 -3.97 17.09
N ASP A 202 15.08 -3.48 17.91
CA ASP A 202 15.95 -4.33 18.73
C ASP A 202 15.15 -5.14 19.76
N ALA A 203 14.12 -4.54 20.36
CA ALA A 203 13.24 -5.24 21.28
C ALA A 203 12.42 -6.33 20.58
N ALA A 204 11.89 -6.04 19.39
CA ALA A 204 11.21 -7.03 18.57
C ALA A 204 12.15 -8.18 18.18
N ALA A 205 13.38 -7.86 17.76
CA ALA A 205 14.41 -8.82 17.39
C ALA A 205 14.70 -9.84 18.51
N ARG A 206 14.79 -9.38 19.76
CA ARG A 206 15.01 -10.27 20.92
C ARG A 206 13.87 -11.28 21.10
N HIS A 207 12.62 -10.84 21.00
CA HIS A 207 11.48 -11.75 21.10
C HIS A 207 11.43 -12.77 19.96
N PHE A 208 11.73 -12.35 18.73
CA PHE A 208 11.86 -13.26 17.60
C PHE A 208 12.96 -14.31 17.84
N ALA A 209 14.14 -13.88 18.29
CA ALA A 209 15.25 -14.78 18.58
C ALA A 209 14.89 -15.81 19.66
N VAL A 210 14.21 -15.41 20.74
CA VAL A 210 13.74 -16.32 21.80
C VAL A 210 12.72 -17.32 21.24
N ALA A 211 11.76 -16.86 20.43
CA ALA A 211 10.79 -17.75 19.81
C ALA A 211 11.45 -18.80 18.91
N VAL A 212 12.42 -18.39 18.08
CA VAL A 212 13.19 -19.30 17.22
C VAL A 212 14.03 -20.27 18.03
N ALA A 213 14.71 -19.81 19.09
CA ALA A 213 15.54 -20.67 19.92
C ALA A 213 14.74 -21.76 20.63
N LYS A 214 13.49 -21.45 21.03
CA LYS A 214 12.62 -22.39 21.76
C LYS A 214 11.75 -23.26 20.85
N GLY A 215 11.24 -22.71 19.75
CA GLY A 215 10.35 -23.42 18.82
C GLY A 215 11.07 -24.07 17.64
N GLY A 216 12.28 -23.62 17.31
CA GLY A 216 12.96 -23.94 16.06
C GLY A 216 12.43 -23.12 14.88
N VAL A 217 13.25 -22.99 13.83
CA VAL A 217 12.95 -22.19 12.63
C VAL A 217 11.64 -22.65 11.98
N GLN A 218 11.48 -23.96 11.79
CA GLN A 218 10.34 -24.53 11.09
C GLN A 218 9.01 -24.32 11.84
N ALA A 219 9.00 -24.39 13.18
CA ALA A 219 7.78 -24.16 13.94
C ALA A 219 7.39 -22.67 13.93
N VAL A 220 8.36 -21.77 14.14
CA VAL A 220 8.12 -20.32 14.08
C VAL A 220 7.62 -19.91 12.70
N LEU A 221 8.25 -20.40 11.64
CA LEU A 221 7.83 -20.12 10.29
C LEU A 221 6.49 -20.77 9.92
N ALA A 222 6.23 -21.99 10.38
CA ALA A 222 4.92 -22.60 10.21
C ALA A 222 3.82 -21.78 10.90
N ILE A 223 4.09 -21.17 12.06
CA ILE A 223 3.14 -20.28 12.75
C ILE A 223 2.97 -18.97 11.98
N LEU A 224 4.06 -18.31 11.61
CA LEU A 224 4.03 -17.04 10.87
C LEU A 224 3.47 -17.18 9.44
N MET A 225 3.62 -18.35 8.83
CA MET A 225 3.17 -18.67 7.48
C MET A 225 1.96 -19.63 7.46
N TRP A 226 1.33 -19.95 8.59
CA TRP A 226 0.33 -21.02 8.73
C TRP A 226 -0.78 -20.91 7.67
N ARG A 227 -1.20 -19.68 7.33
CA ARG A 227 -2.28 -19.46 6.36
C ARG A 227 -1.85 -19.53 4.89
N GLY A 228 -0.56 -19.49 4.58
CA GLY A 228 -0.03 -19.64 3.21
C GLY A 228 0.23 -21.10 2.80
N LEU A 229 0.30 -22.03 3.75
CA LEU A 229 0.70 -23.43 3.50
C LEU A 229 -0.45 -24.44 3.53
N ARG A 230 -1.73 -24.00 3.53
CA ARG A 230 -2.88 -24.90 3.31
C ARG A 230 -2.99 -25.35 1.85
N GLY A 231 -1.98 -26.13 1.45
CA GLY A 231 -1.79 -26.81 0.17
C GLY A 231 -0.71 -27.89 0.32
N ALA A 232 0.21 -27.73 1.27
CA ALA A 232 1.14 -28.77 1.69
C ALA A 232 0.71 -29.27 3.08
N ARG A 233 0.01 -30.40 3.15
CA ARG A 233 -0.06 -31.15 4.41
C ARG A 233 1.38 -31.56 4.76
N PRO A 234 1.92 -31.26 5.96
CA PRO A 234 3.10 -31.96 6.41
C PRO A 234 2.74 -33.45 6.51
N ARG A 235 3.35 -34.27 5.66
CA ARG A 235 3.31 -35.72 5.80
C ARG A 235 4.13 -36.04 7.05
N VAL A 236 3.46 -36.19 8.19
CA VAL A 236 3.99 -37.01 9.25
C VAL A 236 3.90 -38.45 8.74
N GLY A 237 5.00 -38.95 8.21
CA GLY A 237 5.09 -40.32 7.71
C GLY A 237 4.86 -41.29 8.87
N ARG A 238 3.81 -42.11 8.76
CA ARG A 238 3.72 -43.34 9.54
C ARG A 238 4.85 -44.28 9.08
N PRO A 239 5.56 -44.99 9.97
CA PRO A 239 6.52 -46.00 9.53
C PRO A 239 5.81 -47.05 8.67
N ALA A 240 6.38 -47.36 7.51
CA ALA A 240 5.85 -48.38 6.62
C ALA A 240 5.92 -49.75 7.31
N ALA A 241 4.79 -50.46 7.38
CA ALA A 241 4.81 -51.88 7.69
C ALA A 241 5.27 -52.65 6.43
N PRO A 242 6.08 -53.72 6.55
CA PRO A 242 6.55 -54.46 5.39
C PRO A 242 5.39 -55.17 4.67
N GLY A 243 5.16 -54.85 3.38
CA GLY A 243 4.41 -55.73 2.46
C GLY A 243 3.16 -55.18 1.76
N GLU A 244 2.80 -53.90 1.85
CA GLU A 244 1.55 -53.41 1.23
C GLU A 244 1.77 -52.81 -0.19
N PRO A 245 1.09 -53.31 -1.25
CA PRO A 245 1.20 -52.76 -2.61
C PRO A 245 0.26 -51.55 -2.83
N PRO A 246 0.63 -50.62 -3.75
CA PRO A 246 -0.05 -49.34 -3.90
C PRO A 246 -1.44 -49.46 -4.56
N THR A 247 -2.46 -48.90 -3.92
CA THR A 247 -3.81 -48.78 -4.49
C THR A 247 -3.93 -47.52 -5.34
N ASN A 248 -4.44 -47.71 -6.57
CA ASN A 248 -4.62 -46.69 -7.60
C ASN A 248 -5.89 -45.85 -7.30
N LEU A 249 -5.73 -44.53 -7.13
CA LEU A 249 -6.81 -43.58 -6.86
C LEU A 249 -7.23 -42.91 -8.18
N ASN A 250 -8.28 -43.41 -8.84
CA ASN A 250 -9.07 -42.66 -9.82
C ASN A 250 -10.38 -43.40 -10.15
N ALA A 251 -11.46 -43.07 -9.44
CA ALA A 251 -12.85 -43.12 -9.95
C ALA A 251 -13.83 -42.65 -8.87
N VAL A 252 -14.43 -41.46 -9.04
CA VAL A 252 -15.75 -41.14 -8.46
C VAL A 252 -16.58 -40.43 -9.54
N ALA A 253 -17.77 -40.96 -9.79
CA ALA A 253 -18.72 -40.48 -10.80
C ALA A 253 -19.63 -39.35 -10.26
N PRO A 254 -20.14 -38.44 -11.11
CA PRO A 254 -20.91 -37.27 -10.69
C PRO A 254 -22.41 -37.55 -10.69
N SER A 255 -23.03 -37.66 -9.51
CA SER A 255 -24.45 -37.35 -9.34
C SER A 255 -24.83 -37.31 -7.86
N ARG A 256 -24.93 -36.08 -7.32
CA ARG A 256 -25.80 -35.63 -6.21
C ARG A 256 -25.28 -34.27 -5.73
N ILE A 257 -25.79 -33.20 -6.34
CA ILE A 257 -25.58 -31.85 -5.83
C ILE A 257 -26.77 -31.51 -4.90
N PRO A 258 -26.55 -31.19 -3.61
CA PRO A 258 -27.61 -30.83 -2.66
C PRO A 258 -28.22 -29.45 -2.91
N ALA A 259 -29.44 -29.24 -2.40
CA ALA A 259 -30.26 -28.03 -2.55
C ALA A 259 -29.57 -26.69 -2.17
N ALA A 260 -28.49 -26.73 -1.37
CA ALA A 260 -27.65 -25.56 -1.08
C ALA A 260 -27.00 -24.94 -2.34
N SER A 261 -26.88 -25.68 -3.44
CA SER A 261 -26.32 -25.18 -4.70
C SER A 261 -27.31 -24.38 -5.55
N ARG A 262 -28.63 -24.44 -5.26
CA ARG A 262 -29.61 -23.59 -5.95
C ARG A 262 -29.59 -22.14 -5.45
N ALA A 263 -29.16 -21.90 -4.20
CA ALA A 263 -28.94 -20.56 -3.68
C ALA A 263 -27.68 -19.88 -4.26
N SER A 264 -26.65 -20.67 -4.61
CA SER A 264 -25.49 -20.15 -5.36
C SER A 264 -25.83 -19.86 -6.83
N ALA A 265 -26.71 -20.66 -7.46
CA ALA A 265 -27.13 -20.42 -8.84
C ALA A 265 -27.96 -19.12 -8.98
N ALA A 266 -28.80 -18.78 -7.99
CA ALA A 266 -29.59 -17.54 -7.99
C ALA A 266 -28.76 -16.25 -7.76
N LEU A 267 -27.55 -16.38 -7.19
CA LEU A 267 -26.57 -15.28 -7.08
C LEU A 267 -25.73 -15.09 -8.37
N THR A 268 -25.95 -15.92 -9.39
CA THR A 268 -25.14 -15.97 -10.63
C THR A 268 -25.85 -15.33 -11.84
N GLU A 269 -27.03 -14.73 -11.68
CA GLU A 269 -27.75 -14.02 -12.77
C GLU A 269 -27.42 -12.51 -12.88
N MET A 270 -26.41 -12.01 -12.16
CA MET A 270 -25.69 -10.79 -12.55
C MET A 270 -24.39 -11.22 -13.23
N GLY A 271 -24.20 -10.80 -14.48
CA GLY A 271 -23.19 -11.31 -15.42
C GLY A 271 -21.82 -11.62 -14.83
N GLU A 272 -21.18 -12.67 -15.35
CA GLU A 272 -19.89 -13.25 -14.94
C GLU A 272 -19.08 -12.34 -13.99
N GLN A 273 -19.11 -12.67 -12.71
CA GLN A 273 -18.40 -11.89 -11.71
C GLN A 273 -16.89 -11.94 -11.96
N PRO A 274 -16.15 -10.86 -11.64
CA PRO A 274 -14.73 -10.71 -11.96
C PRO A 274 -13.89 -11.75 -11.24
N ARG A 275 -12.65 -12.02 -11.65
CA ARG A 275 -11.80 -12.99 -10.94
C ARG A 275 -10.99 -12.35 -9.80
N LEU A 276 -10.99 -11.01 -9.67
CA LEU A 276 -10.11 -10.23 -8.79
C LEU A 276 -8.70 -10.82 -8.78
N GLY A 277 -8.18 -11.02 -9.98
CA GLY A 277 -6.95 -11.76 -10.24
C GLY A 277 -5.78 -11.22 -9.40
N GLY A 278 -5.06 -12.12 -8.74
CA GLY A 278 -3.94 -11.77 -7.85
C GLY A 278 -4.28 -11.72 -6.36
N LEU A 279 -5.56 -11.78 -5.99
CA LEU A 279 -5.96 -11.95 -4.59
C LEU A 279 -6.14 -13.41 -4.20
N ALA A 280 -5.80 -13.72 -2.95
CA ALA A 280 -6.21 -14.99 -2.33
C ALA A 280 -7.74 -15.07 -2.28
N ARG A 281 -8.31 -16.27 -2.45
CA ARG A 281 -9.77 -16.47 -2.58
C ARG A 281 -10.59 -15.79 -1.48
N GLU A 282 -10.20 -15.94 -0.22
CA GLU A 282 -10.89 -15.35 0.92
C GLU A 282 -10.84 -13.80 0.89
N VAL A 283 -9.71 -13.23 0.47
CA VAL A 283 -9.53 -11.78 0.30
C VAL A 283 -10.36 -11.27 -0.86
N ALA A 284 -10.43 -12.03 -1.97
CA ALA A 284 -11.28 -11.71 -3.10
C ALA A 284 -12.77 -11.74 -2.72
N GLU A 285 -13.21 -12.68 -1.88
CA GLU A 285 -14.59 -12.75 -1.38
C GLU A 285 -14.91 -11.55 -0.48
N ALA A 286 -14.01 -11.19 0.44
CA ALA A 286 -14.18 -10.00 1.29
C ALA A 286 -14.20 -8.70 0.48
N ALA A 287 -13.27 -8.55 -0.47
CA ALA A 287 -13.22 -7.40 -1.38
C ALA A 287 -14.51 -7.29 -2.20
N ARG A 288 -15.05 -8.41 -2.73
CA ARG A 288 -16.36 -8.42 -3.40
C ARG A 288 -17.49 -7.98 -2.49
N ALA A 289 -17.52 -8.44 -1.24
CA ALA A 289 -18.54 -8.03 -0.29
C ALA A 289 -18.50 -6.52 -0.03
N ALA A 290 -17.30 -5.93 0.11
CA ALA A 290 -17.09 -4.50 0.24
C ALA A 290 -17.52 -3.73 -1.03
N ILE A 291 -17.06 -4.18 -2.21
CA ILE A 291 -17.45 -3.60 -3.51
C ILE A 291 -18.97 -3.59 -3.67
N ASN A 292 -19.65 -4.70 -3.37
CA ASN A 292 -21.10 -4.80 -3.50
C ASN A 292 -21.84 -3.91 -2.49
N ARG A 293 -21.33 -3.75 -1.28
CA ARG A 293 -21.87 -2.79 -0.29
C ARG A 293 -21.75 -1.37 -0.80
N LEU A 294 -20.57 -0.97 -1.27
CA LEU A 294 -20.28 0.38 -1.77
C LEU A 294 -21.13 0.72 -2.99
N ARG A 295 -21.32 -0.24 -3.92
CA ARG A 295 -22.17 -0.07 -5.10
C ARG A 295 -23.64 0.17 -4.73
N ARG A 296 -24.16 -0.52 -3.72
CA ARG A 296 -25.52 -0.26 -3.22
C ARG A 296 -25.62 1.15 -2.62
N ALA A 297 -24.65 1.53 -1.80
CA ALA A 297 -24.60 2.86 -1.21
C ALA A 297 -24.50 3.98 -2.27
N ASP A 298 -23.73 3.76 -3.34
CA ASP A 298 -23.58 4.75 -4.43
C ASP A 298 -24.88 4.97 -5.21
N VAL A 299 -25.67 3.91 -5.43
CA VAL A 299 -26.98 4.04 -6.08
C VAL A 299 -27.95 4.87 -5.24
N GLU A 300 -27.89 4.74 -3.91
CA GLU A 300 -28.80 5.44 -3.01
C GLU A 300 -28.40 6.89 -2.76
N ASN A 301 -27.13 7.13 -2.43
CA ASN A 301 -26.66 8.41 -1.89
C ASN A 301 -25.39 8.95 -2.58
N GLY A 302 -24.82 8.21 -3.54
CA GLY A 302 -23.48 8.46 -4.06
C GLY A 302 -22.40 8.11 -3.04
N VAL A 303 -21.24 7.65 -3.51
CA VAL A 303 -20.05 7.45 -2.67
C VAL A 303 -18.88 8.31 -3.14
N ASP A 304 -18.04 8.72 -2.18
CA ASP A 304 -16.71 9.24 -2.49
C ASP A 304 -15.86 8.13 -3.12
N CYS A 305 -15.45 8.33 -4.37
CA CYS A 305 -14.69 7.33 -5.13
C CYS A 305 -13.32 7.02 -4.52
N TRP A 306 -12.68 8.02 -3.92
CA TRP A 306 -11.36 7.84 -3.32
C TRP A 306 -11.48 7.03 -2.03
N GLY A 307 -12.35 7.45 -1.11
CA GLY A 307 -12.65 6.74 0.12
C GLY A 307 -13.09 5.30 -0.14
N ALA A 308 -14.00 5.08 -1.10
CA ALA A 308 -14.45 3.75 -1.51
C ALA A 308 -13.29 2.87 -2.02
N SER A 309 -12.37 3.44 -2.81
CA SER A 309 -11.20 2.70 -3.31
C SER A 309 -10.21 2.36 -2.19
N MET A 310 -10.03 3.25 -1.22
CA MET A 310 -9.18 3.02 -0.06
C MET A 310 -9.76 1.97 0.89
N GLU A 311 -11.08 1.96 1.08
CA GLU A 311 -11.79 0.94 1.86
C GLU A 311 -11.66 -0.45 1.22
N VAL A 312 -11.84 -0.56 -0.10
CA VAL A 312 -11.64 -1.84 -0.81
C VAL A 312 -10.17 -2.29 -0.71
N ARG A 313 -9.21 -1.36 -0.82
CA ARG A 313 -7.79 -1.66 -0.64
C ARG A 313 -7.48 -2.16 0.77
N GLU A 314 -8.06 -1.56 1.80
CA GLU A 314 -7.90 -1.98 3.19
C GLU A 314 -8.44 -3.40 3.39
N VAL A 315 -9.67 -3.67 2.91
CA VAL A 315 -10.28 -5.02 2.95
C VAL A 315 -9.45 -6.03 2.14
N ALA A 316 -8.80 -5.58 1.07
CA ALA A 316 -7.90 -6.39 0.25
C ALA A 316 -6.50 -6.57 0.87
N GLY A 317 -6.28 -6.17 2.14
CA GLY A 317 -4.98 -6.30 2.80
C GLY A 317 -3.89 -5.41 2.19
N GLY A 318 -4.28 -4.25 1.65
CA GLY A 318 -3.39 -3.30 1.00
C GLY A 318 -3.17 -3.55 -0.50
N ALA A 319 -3.70 -4.65 -1.03
CA ALA A 319 -3.58 -4.99 -2.44
C ALA A 319 -4.42 -4.08 -3.35
N GLY A 320 -3.90 -3.86 -4.54
CA GLY A 320 -4.47 -2.94 -5.52
C GLY A 320 -4.17 -1.46 -5.25
N GLN A 321 -4.57 -0.61 -6.19
CA GLN A 321 -4.29 0.82 -6.18
C GLN A 321 -5.52 1.61 -6.62
N ALA A 322 -5.74 2.75 -5.98
CA ALA A 322 -6.67 3.76 -6.47
C ALA A 322 -6.06 4.45 -7.69
N MET A 323 -6.83 4.56 -8.77
CA MET A 323 -6.40 5.19 -10.01
C MET A 323 -7.49 6.10 -10.54
N GLU A 324 -7.14 7.34 -10.81
CA GLU A 324 -8.05 8.34 -11.34
C GLU A 324 -8.26 8.16 -12.84
N SER A 325 -9.48 8.42 -13.30
CA SER A 325 -9.75 8.68 -14.71
C SER A 325 -9.03 9.95 -15.16
N ASN A 326 -8.48 9.95 -16.38
CA ASN A 326 -7.75 11.10 -16.92
C ASN A 326 -8.64 11.92 -17.87
N ALA A 327 -8.17 13.12 -18.21
CA ALA A 327 -8.84 14.04 -19.14
C ALA A 327 -8.91 13.53 -20.60
N ALA A 328 -8.26 12.41 -20.94
CA ALA A 328 -8.29 11.81 -22.28
C ALA A 328 -9.40 10.77 -22.45
N SER A 329 -10.10 10.40 -21.37
CA SER A 329 -11.27 9.52 -21.43
C SER A 329 -12.42 10.15 -22.24
N PRO A 330 -13.28 9.35 -22.91
CA PRO A 330 -14.51 9.80 -23.57
C PRO A 330 -15.45 10.62 -22.67
N ILE A 331 -15.23 10.65 -21.36
CA ILE A 331 -15.98 11.41 -20.34
C ILE A 331 -15.17 12.55 -19.71
N ALA A 332 -14.18 13.10 -20.42
CA ALA A 332 -13.38 14.23 -19.96
C ALA A 332 -14.22 15.31 -19.25
N GLY A 333 -13.82 15.67 -18.03
CA GLY A 333 -14.55 16.58 -17.13
C GLY A 333 -15.36 15.89 -16.03
N TRP A 334 -15.35 14.56 -15.94
CA TRP A 334 -15.92 13.80 -14.83
C TRP A 334 -14.86 12.92 -14.18
N ASP A 335 -14.26 13.45 -13.12
CA ASP A 335 -13.22 12.76 -12.36
C ASP A 335 -13.85 11.66 -11.49
N HIS A 336 -13.38 10.43 -11.66
CA HIS A 336 -13.72 9.31 -10.79
C HIS A 336 -12.51 8.41 -10.57
N THR A 337 -12.42 7.87 -9.37
CA THR A 337 -11.38 6.93 -8.96
C THR A 337 -11.89 5.51 -9.14
N MET A 338 -11.07 4.66 -9.75
CA MET A 338 -11.27 3.22 -9.86
C MET A 338 -10.25 2.48 -9.01
N TRP A 339 -10.55 1.24 -8.64
CA TRP A 339 -9.62 0.37 -7.93
C TRP A 339 -9.02 -0.66 -8.88
N VAL A 340 -7.70 -0.68 -8.99
CA VAL A 340 -6.94 -1.59 -9.85
C VAL A 340 -6.38 -2.73 -9.04
N VAL A 341 -6.60 -3.97 -9.46
CA VAL A 341 -5.99 -5.16 -8.85
C VAL A 341 -5.57 -6.15 -9.94
N GLY A 342 -4.27 -6.42 -10.04
CA GLY A 342 -3.72 -7.22 -11.14
C GLY A 342 -4.05 -6.61 -12.50
N GLU A 343 -4.68 -7.40 -13.36
CA GLU A 343 -5.15 -6.99 -14.70
C GLU A 343 -6.61 -6.50 -14.72
N GLU A 344 -7.22 -6.33 -13.54
CA GLU A 344 -8.62 -5.91 -13.40
C GLU A 344 -8.72 -4.48 -12.86
N VAL A 345 -9.70 -3.74 -13.36
CA VAL A 345 -10.04 -2.39 -12.93
C VAL A 345 -11.51 -2.36 -12.54
N VAL A 346 -11.77 -2.06 -11.29
CA VAL A 346 -13.10 -2.11 -10.67
C VAL A 346 -13.64 -0.69 -10.53
N ASP A 347 -14.81 -0.45 -11.12
CA ASP A 347 -15.58 0.75 -10.90
C ASP A 347 -16.54 0.56 -9.70
N LEU A 348 -16.56 1.55 -8.82
CA LEU A 348 -17.33 1.54 -7.57
C LEU A 348 -18.58 2.43 -7.62
N ARG A 349 -18.89 3.06 -8.76
CA ARG A 349 -19.89 4.15 -8.87
C ARG A 349 -21.03 3.93 -9.86
N PRO A 350 -21.80 2.84 -9.75
CA PRO A 350 -22.92 2.59 -10.66
C PRO A 350 -24.01 3.68 -10.64
N GLY A 351 -24.32 4.28 -9.50
CA GLY A 351 -25.25 5.40 -9.36
C GLY A 351 -24.72 6.68 -10.02
N GLY A 352 -23.43 6.97 -9.81
CA GLY A 352 -22.74 8.06 -10.51
C GLY A 352 -22.86 7.95 -12.03
N TRP A 353 -22.64 6.75 -12.57
CA TRP A 353 -22.75 6.47 -14.01
C TRP A 353 -24.18 6.59 -14.56
N ARG A 354 -25.19 6.16 -13.80
CA ARG A 354 -26.60 6.32 -14.21
C ARG A 354 -26.95 7.79 -14.36
N SER A 355 -26.69 8.60 -13.33
CA SER A 355 -26.93 10.04 -13.36
C SER A 355 -26.11 10.74 -14.46
N HIS A 356 -24.85 10.33 -14.65
CA HIS A 356 -24.00 10.89 -15.69
C HIS A 356 -24.54 10.62 -17.09
N PHE A 357 -24.95 9.39 -17.40
CA PHE A 357 -25.48 9.06 -18.74
C PHE A 357 -26.88 9.61 -19.00
N GLU A 358 -27.70 9.78 -17.96
CA GLU A 358 -28.97 10.50 -18.08
C GLU A 358 -28.75 11.97 -18.46
N ARG A 359 -27.72 12.59 -17.88
CA ARG A 359 -27.38 13.99 -18.14
C ARG A 359 -26.61 14.21 -19.45
N PHE A 360 -25.82 13.22 -19.88
CA PHE A 360 -24.91 13.30 -21.02
C PHE A 360 -25.03 12.07 -21.94
N PRO A 361 -26.15 11.90 -22.67
CA PRO A 361 -26.39 10.72 -23.51
C PRO A 361 -25.35 10.55 -24.65
N GLU A 362 -24.74 11.64 -25.13
CA GLU A 362 -23.66 11.60 -26.12
C GLU A 362 -22.40 10.88 -25.59
N ARG A 363 -22.15 10.94 -24.28
CA ARG A 363 -21.02 10.28 -23.62
C ARG A 363 -21.22 8.77 -23.55
N LEU A 364 -22.46 8.33 -23.36
CA LEU A 364 -22.83 6.91 -23.43
C LEU A 364 -22.46 6.34 -24.81
N ALA A 365 -22.84 7.03 -25.90
CA ALA A 365 -22.50 6.59 -27.25
C ALA A 365 -20.99 6.59 -27.52
N ALA A 366 -20.23 7.50 -26.90
CA ALA A 366 -18.78 7.53 -27.00
C ALA A 366 -18.13 6.33 -26.29
N ILE A 367 -18.61 5.96 -25.10
CA ILE A 367 -18.13 4.78 -24.36
C ILE A 367 -18.46 3.49 -25.10
N GLU A 368 -19.68 3.34 -25.60
CA GLU A 368 -20.10 2.15 -26.35
C GLU A 368 -19.29 1.94 -27.63
N ARG A 369 -18.83 3.03 -28.28
CA ARG A 369 -17.88 2.94 -29.41
C ARG A 369 -16.48 2.51 -28.98
N ALA A 370 -16.02 2.92 -27.80
CA ALA A 370 -14.69 2.59 -27.30
C ALA A 370 -14.62 1.14 -26.80
N VAL A 371 -15.63 0.71 -26.04
CA VAL A 371 -15.76 -0.64 -25.49
C VAL A 371 -17.25 -1.03 -25.54
N PRO A 372 -17.66 -1.86 -26.52
CA PRO A 372 -19.05 -2.30 -26.63
C PRO A 372 -19.56 -2.99 -25.36
N GLY A 373 -20.73 -2.58 -24.89
CA GLY A 373 -21.39 -3.07 -23.67
C GLY A 373 -20.88 -2.44 -22.38
N LEU A 374 -19.87 -1.57 -22.41
CA LEU A 374 -19.28 -1.01 -21.20
C LEU A 374 -20.22 -0.04 -20.47
N ALA A 375 -21.04 0.75 -21.17
CA ALA A 375 -21.92 1.70 -20.50
C ALA A 375 -23.01 0.99 -19.69
N LYS A 376 -23.51 -0.14 -20.18
CA LYS A 376 -24.40 -1.01 -19.40
C LYS A 376 -23.68 -1.54 -18.15
N ARG A 377 -22.49 -2.11 -18.32
CA ARG A 377 -21.68 -2.64 -17.21
C ARG A 377 -21.35 -1.57 -16.16
N LEU A 378 -21.01 -0.35 -16.56
CA LEU A 378 -20.68 0.74 -15.63
C LEU A 378 -21.88 1.10 -14.74
N LYS A 379 -23.10 1.17 -15.30
CA LYS A 379 -24.35 1.37 -14.54
C LYS A 379 -24.69 0.22 -13.56
N GLU A 380 -24.03 -0.92 -13.72
CA GLU A 380 -24.19 -2.13 -12.89
C GLU A 380 -22.97 -2.35 -11.97
N GLY A 381 -21.93 -1.51 -12.08
CA GLY A 381 -20.65 -1.67 -11.41
C GLY A 381 -19.72 -2.54 -12.23
N ALA A 382 -19.06 -1.94 -13.22
CA ALA A 382 -18.19 -2.68 -14.13
C ALA A 382 -16.95 -3.21 -13.40
N VAL A 383 -16.48 -4.36 -13.88
CA VAL A 383 -15.05 -4.66 -13.83
C VAL A 383 -14.56 -4.75 -15.25
N MET A 384 -13.44 -4.09 -15.51
CA MET A 384 -12.79 -4.01 -16.80
C MET A 384 -11.48 -4.78 -16.74
N THR A 385 -11.11 -5.39 -17.86
CA THR A 385 -9.71 -5.75 -18.06
C THR A 385 -8.87 -4.48 -18.22
N MET A 386 -7.58 -4.56 -17.95
CA MET A 386 -6.67 -3.43 -18.17
C MET A 386 -6.67 -2.95 -19.64
N ASP A 387 -6.91 -3.84 -20.60
CA ASP A 387 -7.04 -3.48 -22.01
C ASP A 387 -8.33 -2.73 -22.33
N GLU A 388 -9.46 -3.16 -21.78
CA GLU A 388 -10.72 -2.40 -21.86
C GLU A 388 -10.56 -1.03 -21.22
N PHE A 389 -9.93 -0.98 -20.05
CA PHE A 389 -9.63 0.27 -19.36
C PHE A 389 -8.74 1.19 -20.21
N ARG A 390 -7.67 0.69 -20.84
CA ARG A 390 -6.82 1.47 -21.75
C ARG A 390 -7.59 2.02 -22.96
N ARG A 391 -8.50 1.24 -23.55
CA ARG A 391 -9.36 1.71 -24.64
C ARG A 391 -10.32 2.78 -24.15
N TYR A 392 -10.92 2.57 -22.98
CA TYR A 392 -11.75 3.53 -22.29
C TYR A 392 -11.00 4.82 -21.93
N MET A 393 -9.70 4.78 -21.64
CA MET A 393 -8.89 5.96 -21.33
C MET A 393 -8.30 6.66 -22.56
N GLY A 394 -8.51 6.10 -23.76
CA GLY A 394 -7.86 6.55 -24.98
C GLY A 394 -6.43 6.01 -25.09
N VAL A 395 -6.16 5.25 -26.16
CA VAL A 395 -5.00 4.37 -26.40
C VAL A 395 -3.63 5.10 -26.50
N ARG A 396 -3.48 6.37 -26.08
CA ARG A 396 -2.25 7.15 -26.33
C ARG A 396 -1.54 7.77 -25.14
N THR A 397 -2.04 7.60 -23.92
CA THR A 397 -1.32 8.12 -22.75
C THR A 397 -1.49 7.19 -21.57
N ALA A 398 -0.36 6.67 -21.05
CA ALA A 398 -0.29 6.19 -19.68
C ALA A 398 -0.96 7.22 -18.74
N PRO A 399 -1.61 6.80 -17.64
CA PRO A 399 -2.25 7.72 -16.72
C PRO A 399 -1.25 8.78 -16.24
N ARG A 400 -1.40 10.01 -16.72
CA ARG A 400 -0.82 11.19 -16.12
C ARG A 400 -1.88 11.71 -15.17
N SER A 401 -1.71 11.53 -13.85
CA SER A 401 -2.54 12.22 -12.87
C SER A 401 -2.24 13.72 -12.98
N PRO A 402 -3.20 14.57 -13.39
CA PRO A 402 -2.99 16.01 -13.48
C PRO A 402 -3.11 16.69 -12.11
N MET A 403 -3.66 16.01 -11.09
CA MET A 403 -3.98 16.62 -9.80
C MET A 403 -2.75 16.81 -8.89
N PHE A 404 -1.63 16.16 -9.22
CA PHE A 404 -0.33 16.40 -8.60
C PHE A 404 0.67 17.11 -9.53
N SER A 405 0.22 17.57 -10.71
CA SER A 405 0.97 18.49 -11.56
C SER A 405 0.54 19.92 -11.23
N THR A 406 1.50 20.81 -10.97
CA THR A 406 1.26 22.25 -10.78
C THR A 406 0.97 23.00 -12.08
N GLU A 407 0.78 22.29 -13.20
CA GLU A 407 0.46 22.93 -14.48
C GLU A 407 -1.04 23.27 -14.58
N PRO A 408 -1.41 24.53 -14.86
CA PRO A 408 -2.81 24.90 -15.01
C PRO A 408 -3.45 24.22 -16.23
N VAL A 409 -4.68 23.75 -16.04
CA VAL A 409 -5.55 23.24 -17.12
C VAL A 409 -5.68 24.29 -18.23
N PRO A 410 -5.42 23.96 -19.51
CA PRO A 410 -5.60 24.90 -20.60
C PRO A 410 -7.08 25.32 -20.66
N ALA A 411 -7.33 26.62 -20.68
CA ALA A 411 -8.68 27.13 -20.88
C ALA A 411 -9.24 26.62 -22.22
N PRO A 412 -10.55 26.31 -22.30
CA PRO A 412 -11.17 25.88 -23.55
C PRO A 412 -10.93 26.95 -24.62
N ARG A 413 -10.47 26.51 -25.80
CA ARG A 413 -10.37 27.38 -26.96
C ARG A 413 -11.76 27.96 -27.22
N ARG A 414 -11.92 29.27 -27.02
CA ARG A 414 -13.07 30.00 -27.56
C ARG A 414 -13.00 29.86 -29.07
N GLY A 415 -13.99 29.20 -29.66
CA GLY A 415 -14.13 29.12 -31.11
C GLY A 415 -14.25 30.53 -31.67
N GLY A 416 -13.40 30.83 -32.65
CA GLY A 416 -13.56 31.95 -33.58
C GLY A 416 -14.22 31.46 -34.86
#